data_AF-A0A937ZN45-F1
#
_entry.id   AF-A0A937ZN45-F1
#
_cell.length_a   1.000
_cell.length_b   1.000
_cell.length_c   1.000
_cell.angle_alpha   90.00
_cell.angle_beta   90.00
_cell.angle_gamma   90.00
#
_symmetry.space_group_name_H-M   'P 1'
#
loop_
_entity.id
_entity.type
_entity.pdbx_description
1 polymer ?
#
loop_
_entity_poly.entity_id
_entity_poly.type
_entity_poly.pdbx_seq_one_letter_code
_entity_poly.pdbx_strand_id
1 'polypeptide(L)'
;MDLDRRLQAPARTAAVAGRPAREDGEHLAYVGVTGTTGGHYDEAGHSHLHLGAYWSPEPDYYAGGAFVPGGEGHWADALALYAGAGTLASADLAALPDSRKRVRIPYRTTEGRLVPGDTKLVWPFACVT
;
A
#
# COMPACT_ATOMS: atom_id res chain seq x y z
N MET A 1 11.98 -32.21 -27.45
CA MET A 1 12.14 -32.07 -25.99
C MET A 1 12.61 -30.64 -25.78
N ASP A 2 11.67 -29.78 -25.44
CA ASP A 2 11.74 -28.32 -25.57
C ASP A 2 12.20 -27.72 -24.24
N LEU A 3 13.34 -27.04 -24.23
CA LEU A 3 14.05 -26.57 -23.02
C LEU A 3 13.89 -25.06 -22.77
N ASP A 4 12.99 -24.38 -23.50
CA ASP A 4 12.88 -22.92 -23.46
C ASP A 4 11.78 -22.37 -22.55
N ARG A 5 11.36 -23.15 -21.55
CA ARG A 5 10.25 -22.78 -20.65
C ARG A 5 10.67 -22.45 -19.23
N ARG A 6 11.77 -21.70 -19.07
CA ARG A 6 12.18 -21.14 -17.76
C ARG A 6 12.26 -19.61 -17.83
N LEU A 7 11.36 -18.99 -17.06
CA LEU A 7 11.43 -17.62 -16.55
C LEU A 7 11.29 -16.50 -17.59
N GLN A 8 10.17 -16.47 -18.31
CA GLN A 8 9.62 -15.16 -18.70
C GLN A 8 9.11 -14.46 -17.45
N ALA A 9 9.84 -13.43 -17.00
CA ALA A 9 9.29 -12.47 -16.05
C ALA A 9 7.94 -11.97 -16.59
N PRO A 10 6.90 -11.85 -15.76
CA PRO A 10 5.61 -11.34 -16.23
C PRO A 10 5.85 -9.96 -16.87
N ALA A 11 5.18 -9.74 -18.01
CA ALA A 11 5.30 -8.51 -18.77
C ALA A 11 5.09 -7.30 -17.84
N ARG A 12 6.10 -6.42 -17.80
CA ARG A 12 6.14 -5.20 -16.98
C ARG A 12 5.01 -4.26 -17.41
N THR A 13 3.88 -4.35 -16.74
CA THR A 13 2.76 -3.44 -16.98
C THR A 13 2.77 -2.44 -15.84
N ALA A 14 3.14 -1.18 -16.13
CA ALA A 14 2.97 -0.11 -15.15
C ALA A 14 1.46 0.11 -14.92
N ALA A 15 1.07 0.42 -13.68
CA ALA A 15 -0.27 0.88 -13.40
C ALA A 15 -0.59 2.14 -14.26
N VAL A 16 -1.81 2.23 -14.79
CA VAL A 16 -2.26 3.35 -15.64
C VAL A 16 -3.39 4.07 -14.94
N ALA A 17 -3.37 5.41 -14.95
CA ALA A 17 -4.44 6.23 -14.40
C ALA A 17 -5.82 5.81 -14.93
N GLY A 18 -6.82 5.77 -14.06
CA GLY A 18 -8.18 5.33 -14.40
C GLY A 18 -8.35 3.82 -14.59
N ARG A 19 -7.30 3.01 -14.39
CA ARG A 19 -7.44 1.55 -14.30
C ARG A 19 -7.37 1.11 -12.85
N PRO A 20 -8.42 0.45 -12.31
CA PRO A 20 -8.29 -0.19 -11.00
C PRO A 20 -7.25 -1.32 -11.08
N ALA A 21 -6.57 -1.55 -9.95
CA ALA A 21 -5.84 -2.80 -9.76
C ALA A 21 -6.82 -3.95 -9.98
N ARG A 22 -6.43 -4.91 -10.81
CA ARG A 22 -7.34 -5.96 -11.28
C ARG A 22 -7.40 -7.12 -10.29
N GLU A 23 -6.31 -7.37 -9.56
CA GLU A 23 -6.16 -8.53 -8.67
C GLU A 23 -5.21 -8.23 -7.49
N ASP A 24 -5.40 -8.95 -6.38
CA ASP A 24 -4.50 -8.90 -5.22
C ASP A 24 -3.10 -9.43 -5.57
N GLY A 25 -2.08 -8.60 -5.36
CA GLY A 25 -0.69 -8.91 -5.71
C GLY A 25 -0.29 -8.49 -7.14
N GLU A 26 -1.13 -7.75 -7.86
CA GLU A 26 -0.69 -7.05 -9.07
C GLU A 26 0.51 -6.14 -8.77
N HIS A 27 1.59 -6.29 -9.54
CA HIS A 27 2.77 -5.45 -9.39
C HIS A 27 2.48 -4.06 -9.97
N LEU A 28 2.33 -3.06 -9.11
CA LEU A 28 1.98 -1.70 -9.53
C LEU A 28 3.21 -0.86 -9.93
N ALA A 29 4.29 -0.96 -9.15
CA ALA A 29 5.52 -0.20 -9.34
C ALA A 29 6.70 -0.78 -8.53
N TYR A 30 7.91 -0.30 -8.83
CA TYR A 30 9.10 -0.51 -8.02
C TYR A 30 9.31 0.68 -7.07
N VAL A 31 9.84 0.42 -5.87
CA VAL A 31 10.33 1.49 -4.98
C VAL A 31 11.48 2.24 -5.63
N GLY A 32 11.64 3.50 -5.26
CA GLY A 32 12.72 4.33 -5.74
C GLY A 32 12.93 5.57 -4.86
N VAL A 33 13.76 6.47 -5.37
CA VAL A 33 14.16 7.71 -4.69
C VAL A 33 13.51 8.96 -5.29
N THR A 34 12.51 8.79 -6.17
CA THR A 34 11.83 9.92 -6.81
C THR A 34 11.15 10.80 -5.77
N GLY A 35 11.39 12.11 -5.81
CA GLY A 35 10.85 13.06 -4.82
C GLY A 35 11.59 13.06 -3.48
N THR A 36 12.63 12.25 -3.34
CA THR A 36 13.41 12.09 -2.11
C THR A 36 14.89 12.28 -2.36
N THR A 37 15.29 13.01 -3.41
CA THR A 37 16.66 13.45 -3.66
C THR A 37 16.79 14.95 -3.38
N GLY A 38 17.93 15.37 -2.86
CA GLY A 38 18.21 16.73 -2.41
C GLY A 38 17.53 17.10 -1.08
N GLY A 39 17.78 18.32 -0.63
CA GLY A 39 17.16 18.87 0.58
C GLY A 39 17.39 18.01 1.82
N HIS A 40 16.31 17.54 2.43
CA HIS A 40 16.34 16.71 3.65
C HIS A 40 16.95 15.32 3.46
N TYR A 41 16.93 14.79 2.23
CA TYR A 41 17.27 13.39 1.95
C TYR A 41 18.63 13.18 1.27
N ASP A 42 19.45 14.24 1.17
CA ASP A 42 20.74 14.26 0.46
C ASP A 42 20.68 13.93 -1.05
N GLU A 43 21.81 14.05 -1.77
CA GLU A 43 21.87 13.84 -3.22
C GLU A 43 21.57 12.39 -3.65
N ALA A 44 21.90 11.40 -2.81
CA ALA A 44 21.62 9.99 -3.09
C ALA A 44 20.14 9.66 -2.88
N GLY A 45 19.51 10.39 -1.96
CA GLY A 45 18.10 10.26 -1.64
C GLY A 45 17.77 9.05 -0.79
N HIS A 46 16.50 8.93 -0.42
CA HIS A 46 16.04 7.86 0.47
C HIS A 46 14.97 6.99 -0.18
N SER A 47 15.33 5.74 -0.51
CA SER A 47 14.40 4.77 -1.09
C SER A 47 13.43 4.27 -0.03
N HIS A 48 12.15 4.61 -0.17
CA HIS A 48 11.09 4.15 0.71
C HIS A 48 9.76 4.05 -0.02
N LEU A 49 8.80 3.35 0.58
CA LEU A 49 7.40 3.40 0.17
C LEU A 49 6.71 4.52 0.94
N HIS A 50 6.18 5.52 0.22
CA HIS A 50 5.21 6.45 0.77
C HIS A 50 3.80 5.88 0.59
N LEU A 51 3.14 5.52 1.69
CA LEU A 51 1.77 5.00 1.67
C LEU A 51 0.82 6.05 2.24
N GLY A 52 0.02 6.66 1.37
CA GLY A 52 -1.08 7.54 1.74
C GLY A 52 -2.41 6.79 1.68
N ALA A 53 -3.26 6.98 2.69
CA ALA A 53 -4.62 6.45 2.72
C ALA A 53 -5.61 7.61 2.88
N TYR A 54 -6.78 7.45 2.27
CA TYR A 54 -7.89 8.37 2.39
C TYR A 54 -9.16 7.59 2.65
N TRP A 55 -10.13 8.22 3.29
CA TRP A 55 -11.47 7.68 3.42
C TRP A 55 -12.50 8.79 3.20
N SER A 56 -13.68 8.40 2.75
CA SER A 56 -14.84 9.28 2.60
C SER A 56 -16.10 8.44 2.85
N PRO A 57 -17.16 8.99 3.46
CA PRO A 57 -18.46 8.36 3.47
C PRO A 57 -19.13 8.36 2.08
N GLU A 58 -18.71 9.25 1.17
CA GLU A 58 -19.17 9.29 -0.21
C GLU A 58 -18.30 8.46 -1.16
N PRO A 59 -18.88 7.85 -2.21
CA PRO A 59 -18.14 7.06 -3.19
C PRO A 59 -17.42 7.90 -4.25
N ASP A 60 -17.69 9.20 -4.33
CA ASP A 60 -17.17 10.07 -5.37
C ASP A 60 -15.72 10.45 -5.10
N TYR A 61 -14.88 10.49 -6.14
CA TYR A 61 -13.49 10.93 -6.05
C TYR A 61 -13.00 11.47 -7.39
N TYR A 62 -11.94 12.28 -7.34
CA TYR A 62 -11.14 12.65 -8.49
C TYR A 62 -9.82 11.87 -8.47
N ALA A 63 -9.48 11.22 -9.59
CA ALA A 63 -8.20 10.53 -9.78
C ALA A 63 -7.54 10.97 -11.09
N GLY A 64 -6.44 11.71 -10.96
CA GLY A 64 -5.61 12.19 -12.06
C GLY A 64 -4.16 12.34 -11.62
N GLY A 65 -3.58 13.53 -11.76
CA GLY A 65 -2.27 13.84 -11.17
C GLY A 65 -2.26 13.88 -9.64
N ALA A 66 -3.44 13.89 -9.03
CA ALA A 66 -3.67 13.72 -7.59
C ALA A 66 -4.90 12.85 -7.38
N PHE A 67 -4.97 12.21 -6.21
CA PHE A 67 -6.18 11.57 -5.70
C PHE A 67 -6.83 12.50 -4.68
N VAL A 68 -8.09 12.83 -4.89
CA VAL A 68 -8.88 13.69 -4.00
C VAL A 68 -10.23 13.02 -3.76
N PRO A 69 -10.56 12.58 -2.54
CA PRO A 69 -11.90 12.10 -2.24
C PRO A 69 -12.89 13.27 -2.39
N GLY A 70 -14.07 12.99 -2.93
CA GLY A 70 -15.18 13.93 -2.97
C GLY A 70 -15.83 14.09 -1.60
N GLY A 71 -16.66 15.13 -1.46
CA GLY A 71 -17.46 15.36 -0.26
C GLY A 71 -16.61 15.56 1.00
N GLU A 72 -16.96 14.83 2.07
CA GLU A 72 -16.27 14.81 3.36
C GLU A 72 -15.07 13.84 3.31
N GLY A 73 -14.15 14.12 2.38
CA GLY A 73 -12.91 13.37 2.23
C GLY A 73 -11.89 13.67 3.33
N HIS A 74 -11.31 12.62 3.90
CA HIS A 74 -10.32 12.73 4.96
C HIS A 74 -9.04 11.96 4.65
N TRP A 75 -7.91 12.53 5.05
CA TRP A 75 -6.67 11.78 5.20
C TRP A 75 -6.81 10.77 6.32
N ALA A 76 -6.44 9.52 6.05
CA ALA A 76 -6.35 8.47 7.05
C ALA A 76 -4.89 8.23 7.41
N ASP A 77 -4.63 8.03 8.69
CA ASP A 77 -3.43 7.31 9.12
C ASP A 77 -3.47 5.92 8.47
N ALA A 78 -2.43 5.54 7.72
CA ALA A 78 -2.36 4.24 7.05
C ALA A 78 -2.47 3.06 8.03
N LEU A 79 -2.14 3.26 9.31
CA LEU A 79 -2.34 2.26 10.35
C LEU A 79 -3.81 1.93 10.57
N ALA A 80 -4.76 2.79 10.19
CA ALA A 80 -6.19 2.54 10.33
C ALA A 80 -6.64 1.30 9.55
N LEU A 81 -6.00 1.05 8.40
CA LEU A 81 -6.24 -0.12 7.57
C LEU A 81 -5.94 -1.41 8.34
N TYR A 82 -4.94 -1.38 9.23
CA TYR A 82 -4.41 -2.56 9.91
C TYR A 82 -4.90 -2.69 11.37
N ALA A 83 -5.29 -1.59 12.02
CA ALA A 83 -5.55 -1.56 13.46
C ALA A 83 -6.77 -2.40 13.90
N GLY A 84 -7.70 -2.69 12.98
CA GLY A 84 -8.94 -3.41 13.29
C GLY A 84 -9.81 -2.68 14.32
N ALA A 85 -9.68 -1.35 14.41
CA ALA A 85 -10.38 -0.51 15.39
C ALA A 85 -11.82 -0.18 14.99
N GLY A 86 -12.26 -0.58 13.79
CA GLY A 86 -13.61 -0.27 13.26
C GLY A 86 -13.80 1.17 12.79
N THR A 87 -12.72 1.95 12.73
CA THR A 87 -12.72 3.36 12.30
C THR A 87 -11.51 3.62 11.40
N LEU A 88 -11.69 4.54 10.44
CA LEU A 88 -10.64 5.07 9.57
C LEU A 88 -10.20 6.48 9.97
N ALA A 89 -10.84 7.06 10.98
CA ALA A 89 -10.51 8.40 11.46
C ALA A 89 -9.22 8.38 12.30
N SER A 90 -8.24 9.18 11.89
CA SER A 90 -6.93 9.26 12.53
C SER A 90 -7.00 9.72 14.00
N ALA A 91 -7.98 10.58 14.34
CA ALA A 91 -8.18 11.06 15.71
C ALA A 91 -8.52 9.90 16.67
N ASP A 92 -9.35 8.95 16.22
CA ASP A 92 -9.75 7.81 17.03
C ASP A 92 -8.56 6.87 17.28
N LEU A 93 -7.73 6.65 16.27
CA LEU A 93 -6.50 5.87 16.41
C LEU A 93 -5.52 6.52 17.39
N ALA A 94 -5.37 7.85 17.32
CA ALA A 94 -4.52 8.59 18.22
C ALA A 94 -4.97 8.48 19.68
N ALA A 95 -6.28 8.39 19.91
CA ALA A 95 -6.88 8.22 21.23
C ALA A 95 -6.77 6.79 21.80
N LEU A 96 -6.35 5.79 21.01
CA LEU A 96 -6.17 4.42 21.50
C LEU A 96 -5.08 4.35 22.58
N PRO A 97 -5.24 3.46 23.58
CA PRO A 97 -4.17 3.17 24.52
C PRO A 97 -2.98 2.52 23.81
N ASP A 98 -1.76 2.73 24.32
CA ASP A 98 -0.51 2.27 23.68
C ASP A 98 -0.47 0.76 23.38
N SER A 99 -1.10 -0.04 24.24
CA SER A 99 -1.23 -1.49 24.05
C SER A 99 -2.01 -1.85 22.77
N ARG A 100 -2.91 -0.99 22.32
CA ARG A 100 -3.75 -1.15 21.11
C ARG A 100 -3.14 -0.49 19.88
N LYS A 101 -2.14 0.39 20.04
CA LYS A 101 -1.36 0.99 18.95
C LYS A 101 -0.31 0.04 18.37
N ARG A 102 -0.01 -1.07 19.06
CA ARG A 102 0.86 -2.14 18.56
C ARG A 102 0.09 -3.03 17.58
N VAL A 103 -0.04 -2.54 16.35
CA VAL A 103 -0.74 -3.24 15.28
C VAL A 103 0.17 -4.29 14.64
N ARG A 104 -0.32 -5.52 14.52
CA ARG A 104 0.34 -6.55 13.70
C ARG A 104 -0.10 -6.36 12.27
N ILE A 105 0.86 -6.08 11.38
CA ILE A 105 0.60 -5.88 9.96
C ILE A 105 0.64 -7.26 9.27
N PRO A 106 -0.48 -7.74 8.69
CA PRO A 106 -0.47 -8.96 7.90
C PRO A 106 0.38 -8.79 6.65
N TYR A 107 1.00 -9.86 6.19
CA TYR A 107 1.86 -9.81 5.02
C TYR A 107 1.73 -11.09 4.17
N ARG A 108 2.23 -11.01 2.94
CA ARG A 108 2.41 -12.14 2.05
C ARG A 108 3.88 -12.52 2.01
N THR A 109 4.20 -13.81 2.00
CA THR A 109 5.59 -14.26 1.81
C THR A 109 6.00 -14.19 0.34
N THR A 110 7.30 -14.28 0.05
CA THR A 110 7.83 -14.39 -1.32
C THR A 110 7.31 -15.61 -2.08
N GLU A 111 6.88 -16.65 -1.37
CA GLU A 111 6.26 -17.87 -1.90
C GLU A 111 4.73 -17.75 -2.04
N GLY A 112 4.15 -16.61 -1.69
CA GLY A 112 2.72 -16.32 -1.85
C GLY A 112 1.84 -16.67 -0.66
N ARG A 113 2.39 -17.16 0.46
CA ARG A 113 1.60 -17.50 1.65
C ARG A 113 1.13 -16.24 2.38
N LEU A 114 -0.13 -16.19 2.80
CA LEU A 114 -0.67 -15.14 3.64
C LEU A 114 -0.38 -15.40 5.13
N VAL A 115 -0.02 -14.36 5.87
CA VAL A 115 0.23 -14.40 7.32
C VAL A 115 -0.51 -13.25 8.01
N PRO A 116 -1.55 -13.52 8.82
CA PRO A 116 -2.21 -14.83 9.00
C PRO A 116 -2.95 -15.27 7.72
N GLY A 117 -3.24 -16.58 7.62
CA GLY A 117 -3.75 -17.21 6.38
C GLY A 117 -5.12 -16.75 5.91
N ASP A 118 -5.92 -16.14 6.79
CA ASP A 118 -7.28 -15.65 6.54
C ASP A 118 -7.36 -14.12 6.38
N THR A 119 -6.21 -13.44 6.32
CA THR A 119 -6.19 -11.99 6.16
C THR A 119 -6.78 -11.56 4.82
N LYS A 120 -7.54 -10.46 4.83
CA LYS A 120 -8.09 -9.79 3.63
C LYS A 120 -7.28 -8.56 3.21
N LEU A 121 -6.25 -8.24 3.98
CA LEU A 121 -5.38 -7.09 3.79
C LEU A 121 -3.94 -7.57 3.97
N VAL A 122 -3.02 -7.05 3.17
CA VAL A 122 -1.58 -7.35 3.30
C VAL A 122 -0.76 -6.08 3.19
N TRP A 123 0.41 -6.07 3.83
CA TRP A 123 1.46 -5.12 3.53
C TRP A 123 1.87 -5.23 2.05
N PRO A 124 2.01 -4.12 1.30
CA PRO A 124 2.29 -4.14 -0.14
C PRO A 124 3.74 -4.52 -0.48
N PHE A 125 4.43 -5.25 0.40
CA PHE A 125 5.70 -5.92 0.11
C PHE A 125 5.62 -7.38 0.55
N ALA A 126 6.10 -8.26 -0.32
CA ALA A 126 6.35 -9.63 0.07
C ALA A 126 7.51 -9.68 1.06
N CYS A 127 7.34 -10.40 2.17
CA CYS A 127 8.38 -10.62 3.16
C CYS A 127 9.10 -11.94 2.91
N VAL A 128 10.42 -11.95 3.09
CA VAL A 128 11.18 -13.18 3.27
C VAL A 128 10.92 -13.70 4.69
N THR A 129 10.66 -15.00 4.83
CA THR A 129 10.50 -15.65 6.14
C THR A 129 11.76 -16.35 6.58
#